data_AF-A0A7X1U020-F1
#
_entry.id   AF-A0A7X1U020-F1
#
_cell.length_a   1.000
_cell.length_b   1.000
_cell.length_c   1.000
_cell.angle_alpha   90.00
_cell.angle_beta   90.00
_cell.angle_gamma   90.00
#
_symmetry.space_group_name_H-M   'P 1'
#
loop_
_entity.id
_entity.type
_entity.pdbx_description
1 polymer ?
#
loop_
_entity_poly.entity_id
_entity_poly.type
_entity_poly.pdbx_seq_one_letter_code
_entity_poly.pdbx_strand_id
1 'polypeptide(L)'
;MPAGFPPHSDARCPAKIGWFLGCAAARPWLACVEPEGSQDVGRFIFRARRVRRHLDSEVTDEAHPRQPRGGRGLPALLGCSGNGGANNSIQPSQDNGPSSSATSPAEGGSLDPCSLLSNADASDALGATVSQAERPSEAQFACRYTAPRGQGLAVLTVSVTRSPSPASARTGFQSTLDSLKSQFPESQFPGLIQTATGIGDQAYHLGDQLHVLRGAVYMVIGGDVSPEQARSLAQKALGRLN
;
A
#
# COMPACT_ATOMS: atom_id res chain seq x y z
N MET A 1 -43.88 47.81 -15.84
CA MET A 1 -43.88 46.69 -16.80
C MET A 1 -43.15 45.52 -16.16
N PRO A 2 -43.83 44.52 -15.59
CA PRO A 2 -43.18 43.28 -15.14
C PRO A 2 -43.29 42.19 -16.23
N ALA A 3 -42.14 41.59 -16.58
CA ALA A 3 -42.06 40.45 -17.48
C ALA A 3 -42.36 39.15 -16.72
N GLY A 4 -43.28 38.34 -17.28
CA GLY A 4 -43.76 37.09 -16.71
C GLY A 4 -42.82 35.91 -16.95
N PHE A 5 -42.82 34.98 -16.00
CA PHE A 5 -42.25 33.64 -16.12
C PHE A 5 -43.30 32.67 -16.70
N PRO A 6 -42.94 31.75 -17.60
CA PRO A 6 -43.84 30.70 -18.08
C PRO A 6 -43.93 29.51 -17.10
N PRO A 7 -45.06 28.77 -17.09
CA PRO A 7 -45.29 27.63 -16.21
C PRO A 7 -44.62 26.34 -16.71
N HIS A 8 -44.11 25.54 -15.76
CA HIS A 8 -43.58 24.20 -15.97
C HIS A 8 -44.69 23.22 -16.40
N SER A 9 -44.35 22.36 -17.37
CA SER A 9 -45.22 21.32 -17.92
C SER A 9 -45.11 20.02 -17.14
N ASP A 10 -46.26 19.47 -16.76
CA ASP A 10 -46.44 18.17 -16.09
C ASP A 10 -45.94 16.99 -16.94
N ALA A 11 -44.93 16.29 -16.44
CA ALA A 11 -44.52 14.99 -16.96
C ALA A 11 -45.39 13.88 -16.34
N ARG A 12 -46.19 13.23 -17.19
CA ARG A 12 -47.05 12.10 -16.88
C ARG A 12 -46.21 10.82 -16.67
N CYS A 13 -46.38 10.14 -15.54
CA CYS A 13 -45.98 8.75 -15.37
C CYS A 13 -47.04 7.80 -15.96
N PRO A 14 -46.69 6.88 -16.87
CA PRO A 14 -47.61 5.82 -17.29
C PRO A 14 -47.67 4.71 -16.22
N ALA A 15 -48.86 4.52 -15.67
CA ALA A 15 -49.23 3.36 -14.87
C ALA A 15 -49.43 2.12 -15.77
N LYS A 16 -48.89 0.96 -15.39
CA LYS A 16 -49.46 -0.37 -15.71
C LYS A 16 -49.09 -1.42 -14.65
N ILE A 17 -50.14 -1.90 -13.95
CA ILE A 17 -50.53 -3.32 -13.73
C ILE A 17 -49.41 -4.25 -13.21
N GLY A 18 -49.43 -4.90 -12.04
CA GLY A 18 -50.47 -5.29 -11.10
C GLY A 18 -50.06 -6.64 -10.50
N TRP A 19 -50.59 -6.98 -9.31
CA TRP A 19 -50.70 -8.29 -8.63
C TRP A 19 -50.06 -8.41 -7.23
N PHE A 20 -50.99 -8.46 -6.26
CA PHE A 20 -51.03 -9.16 -4.96
C PHE A 20 -50.38 -8.60 -3.68
N LEU A 21 -51.31 -8.02 -2.90
CA LEU A 21 -51.51 -8.08 -1.45
C LEU A 21 -50.46 -8.77 -0.57
N GLY A 22 -49.98 -8.00 0.40
CA GLY A 22 -49.37 -8.46 1.64
C GLY A 22 -49.18 -7.29 2.60
N CYS A 23 -50.27 -6.76 3.16
CA CYS A 23 -50.21 -5.79 4.25
C CYS A 23 -49.70 -6.46 5.53
N ALA A 24 -48.53 -6.03 6.02
CA ALA A 24 -48.20 -6.11 7.44
C ALA A 24 -47.60 -4.77 7.85
N ALA A 25 -48.12 -4.27 8.96
CA ALA A 25 -48.10 -2.89 9.37
C ALA A 25 -46.76 -2.37 9.91
N ALA A 26 -46.71 -1.04 9.97
CA ALA A 26 -45.96 -0.21 10.91
C ALA A 26 -44.47 0.03 10.63
N ARG A 27 -44.17 1.19 10.01
CA ARG A 27 -43.36 2.26 10.63
C ARG A 27 -43.37 3.54 9.78
N PRO A 28 -43.61 4.72 10.37
CA PRO A 28 -43.78 5.95 9.60
C PRO A 28 -42.47 6.77 9.56
N TRP A 29 -42.20 7.38 8.41
CA TRP A 29 -41.23 8.46 8.11
C TRP A 29 -39.73 8.13 8.14
N LEU A 30 -39.23 7.56 7.02
CA LEU A 30 -37.97 8.04 6.44
C LEU A 30 -38.32 9.10 5.39
N ALA A 31 -37.78 10.31 5.57
CA ALA A 31 -37.74 11.32 4.54
C ALA A 31 -36.83 10.85 3.41
N CYS A 32 -37.36 10.81 2.19
CA CYS A 32 -36.57 10.70 0.97
C CYS A 32 -35.93 12.06 0.73
N VAL A 33 -34.61 12.13 0.82
CA VAL A 33 -33.81 13.23 0.27
C VAL A 33 -33.24 12.71 -1.05
N GLU A 34 -33.67 13.32 -2.15
CA GLU A 34 -33.04 13.19 -3.47
C GLU A 34 -31.60 13.74 -3.40
N PRO A 35 -30.60 13.02 -3.94
CA PRO A 35 -29.34 13.62 -4.32
C PRO A 35 -29.40 14.07 -5.79
N GLU A 36 -29.58 15.37 -6.00
CA GLU A 36 -29.11 16.00 -7.24
C GLU A 36 -27.58 15.89 -7.32
N GLY A 37 -27.09 15.68 -8.54
CA GLY A 37 -25.79 15.07 -8.85
C GLY A 37 -24.55 15.66 -8.19
N SER A 38 -23.59 14.79 -7.88
CA SER A 38 -22.17 15.08 -8.10
C SER A 38 -21.31 13.82 -7.88
N GLN A 39 -20.60 13.43 -8.94
CA GLN A 39 -19.36 12.64 -8.99
C GLN A 39 -19.32 11.25 -8.31
N ASP A 40 -19.27 10.25 -9.17
CA ASP A 40 -18.78 8.89 -8.93
C ASP A 40 -17.51 8.87 -8.06
N VAL A 41 -17.67 8.46 -6.80
CA VAL A 41 -16.58 7.96 -5.96
C VAL A 41 -16.87 6.50 -5.65
N GLY A 42 -15.99 5.66 -6.16
CA GLY A 42 -16.08 4.20 -6.16
C GLY A 42 -16.41 3.62 -4.78
N ARG A 43 -17.49 2.83 -4.77
CA ARG A 43 -17.94 2.03 -3.64
C ARG A 43 -17.06 0.77 -3.55
N PHE A 44 -15.87 0.87 -2.96
CA PHE A 44 -15.09 -0.31 -2.59
C PHE A 44 -15.67 -0.92 -1.32
N ILE A 45 -16.44 -2.00 -1.48
CA ILE A 45 -16.88 -2.84 -0.36
C ILE A 45 -15.67 -3.65 0.12
N PHE A 46 -14.99 -3.17 1.16
CA PHE A 46 -14.06 -3.99 1.93
C PHE A 46 -14.85 -4.97 2.80
N ARG A 47 -14.87 -6.25 2.40
CA ARG A 47 -15.27 -7.36 3.27
C ARG A 47 -14.16 -7.54 4.32
N ALA A 48 -14.30 -6.89 5.47
CA ALA A 48 -13.49 -7.20 6.64
C ALA A 48 -13.77 -8.65 7.07
N ARG A 49 -12.89 -9.59 6.71
CA ARG A 49 -12.87 -10.92 7.34
C ARG A 49 -12.42 -10.73 8.79
N ARG A 50 -13.40 -10.66 9.70
CA ARG A 50 -13.20 -10.76 11.15
C ARG A 50 -12.61 -12.13 11.47
N VAL A 51 -11.28 -12.23 11.55
CA VAL A 51 -10.61 -13.38 12.16
C VAL A 51 -10.80 -13.26 13.67
N ARG A 52 -11.88 -13.89 14.16
CA ARG A 52 -12.11 -14.14 15.58
C ARG A 52 -11.05 -15.15 16.02
N ARG A 53 -9.96 -14.69 16.66
CA ARG A 53 -9.12 -15.60 17.45
C ARG A 53 -9.89 -15.94 18.71
N HIS A 54 -10.37 -17.17 18.79
CA HIS A 54 -10.76 -17.79 20.06
C HIS A 54 -9.53 -17.85 20.95
N LEU A 55 -9.52 -17.06 22.01
CA LEU A 55 -8.72 -17.31 23.20
C LEU A 55 -9.63 -18.10 24.13
N ASP A 56 -9.41 -19.41 24.20
CA ASP A 56 -9.84 -20.23 25.32
C ASP A 56 -8.83 -21.36 25.52
N SER A 57 -8.69 -21.69 26.80
CA SER A 57 -8.16 -22.92 27.38
C SER A 57 -6.67 -23.02 27.76
N GLU A 58 -6.48 -22.71 29.05
CA GLU A 58 -6.08 -23.66 30.09
C GLU A 58 -4.61 -23.80 30.48
N VAL A 59 -4.35 -23.20 31.64
CA VAL A 59 -3.43 -23.63 32.69
C VAL A 59 -3.55 -25.13 32.94
N THR A 60 -2.41 -25.84 32.94
CA THR A 60 -2.11 -26.80 34.01
C THR A 60 -0.60 -27.02 34.15
N ASP A 61 -0.23 -27.05 35.42
CA ASP A 61 1.05 -27.33 36.05
C ASP A 61 1.57 -28.75 35.73
N GLU A 62 2.90 -28.92 35.73
CA GLU A 62 3.63 -29.99 36.44
C GLU A 62 4.99 -30.35 35.80
N ALA A 63 6.01 -30.29 36.69
CA ALA A 63 7.14 -31.21 36.82
C ALA A 63 8.24 -31.31 35.73
N HIS A 64 9.39 -30.72 36.09
CA HIS A 64 10.75 -31.18 35.75
C HIS A 64 10.94 -32.69 36.04
N PRO A 65 11.80 -33.44 35.31
CA PRO A 65 13.25 -33.34 35.56
C PRO A 65 14.25 -33.73 34.43
N ARG A 66 15.48 -33.22 34.65
CA ARG A 66 16.81 -33.79 34.34
C ARG A 66 17.36 -33.81 32.90
N GLN A 67 18.51 -33.15 32.78
CA GLN A 67 19.54 -33.33 31.75
C GLN A 67 20.02 -34.78 31.63
N PRO A 68 20.67 -35.10 30.50
CA PRO A 68 22.08 -35.44 30.61
C PRO A 68 23.00 -34.68 29.66
N ARG A 69 24.21 -34.50 30.19
CA ARG A 69 25.46 -34.09 29.54
C ARG A 69 25.82 -35.03 28.38
N GLY A 70 26.54 -34.51 27.40
CA GLY A 70 27.55 -35.29 26.66
C GLY A 70 27.62 -34.98 25.18
N GLY A 71 28.70 -34.34 24.74
CA GLY A 71 28.99 -34.18 23.32
C GLY A 71 30.12 -33.21 23.01
N ARG A 72 31.33 -33.51 23.52
CA ARG A 72 32.58 -32.91 22.99
C ARG A 72 32.89 -33.55 21.63
N GLY A 73 33.21 -32.73 20.62
CA GLY A 73 33.73 -33.18 19.33
C GLY A 73 34.12 -32.03 18.40
N LEU A 74 35.35 -31.53 18.54
CA LEU A 74 36.15 -30.87 17.48
C LEU A 74 36.50 -31.92 16.38
N PRO A 75 37.09 -31.63 15.19
CA PRO A 75 37.81 -30.43 14.74
C PRO A 75 37.56 -29.99 13.26
N ALA A 76 38.36 -29.00 12.83
CA ALA A 76 38.45 -28.33 11.53
C ALA A 76 38.72 -29.19 10.28
N LEU A 77 38.31 -28.68 9.11
CA LEU A 77 38.90 -28.92 7.77
C LEU A 77 38.79 -27.61 6.94
N LEU A 78 39.93 -26.98 6.59
CA LEU A 78 40.53 -26.93 5.24
C LEU A 78 39.50 -26.58 4.14
N GLY A 79 39.56 -25.45 3.45
CA GLY A 79 40.70 -24.96 2.68
C GLY A 79 40.50 -25.31 1.20
N CYS A 80 40.08 -24.34 0.38
CA CYS A 80 40.18 -24.41 -1.09
C CYS A 80 40.54 -23.01 -1.62
N SER A 81 41.85 -22.75 -1.67
CA SER A 81 42.45 -21.83 -2.63
C SER A 81 42.45 -22.50 -4.00
N GLY A 82 41.83 -21.86 -4.99
CA GLY A 82 41.92 -22.23 -6.40
C GLY A 82 42.26 -21.00 -7.22
N ASN A 83 43.56 -20.80 -7.46
CA ASN A 83 44.12 -19.78 -8.34
C ASN A 83 44.73 -20.52 -9.55
N GLY A 84 44.44 -20.09 -10.77
CA GLY A 84 45.22 -20.49 -11.96
C GLY A 84 44.38 -20.96 -13.15
N GLY A 85 44.27 -20.13 -14.18
CA GLY A 85 43.70 -20.49 -15.48
C GLY A 85 43.78 -19.34 -16.46
N ALA A 86 44.96 -19.16 -17.06
CA ALA A 86 45.27 -18.11 -18.02
C ALA A 86 44.68 -18.39 -19.43
N ASN A 87 44.49 -17.29 -20.15
CA ASN A 87 44.63 -17.13 -21.60
C ASN A 87 43.54 -17.72 -22.53
N ASN A 88 42.67 -16.84 -23.04
CA ASN A 88 42.72 -16.58 -24.49
C ASN A 88 42.09 -15.24 -24.86
N SER A 89 42.93 -14.42 -25.49
CA SER A 89 42.64 -13.18 -26.16
C SER A 89 41.97 -13.47 -27.49
N ILE A 90 40.73 -12.99 -27.73
CA ILE A 90 40.27 -12.56 -29.05
C ILE A 90 39.31 -11.38 -28.86
N GLN A 91 39.84 -10.20 -29.13
CA GLN A 91 39.13 -8.95 -29.40
C GLN A 91 38.57 -9.00 -30.83
N PRO A 92 37.35 -8.50 -31.05
CA PRO A 92 37.20 -7.49 -32.09
C PRO A 92 36.52 -6.24 -31.54
N SER A 93 37.19 -5.11 -31.79
CA SER A 93 36.72 -3.76 -31.60
C SER A 93 35.44 -3.50 -32.40
N GLN A 94 34.42 -2.92 -31.78
CA GLN A 94 33.42 -2.13 -32.50
C GLN A 94 32.88 -0.99 -31.64
N ASP A 95 33.26 0.21 -32.07
CA ASP A 95 32.64 1.52 -31.89
C ASP A 95 32.09 1.92 -30.52
N ASN A 96 32.99 2.51 -29.73
CA ASN A 96 32.66 3.53 -28.75
C ASN A 96 32.26 4.84 -29.45
N GLY A 97 31.00 4.93 -29.87
CA GLY A 97 30.34 6.23 -30.01
C GLY A 97 29.86 6.66 -28.62
N PRO A 98 30.31 7.79 -28.04
CA PRO A 98 29.63 8.37 -26.89
C PRO A 98 28.27 8.86 -27.37
N SER A 99 27.25 8.01 -27.27
CA SER A 99 25.88 8.48 -27.29
C SER A 99 25.66 9.19 -25.96
N SER A 100 26.16 10.43 -25.89
CA SER A 100 25.70 11.46 -24.99
C SER A 100 24.23 11.68 -25.28
N SER A 101 23.39 10.80 -24.75
CA SER A 101 22.01 11.14 -24.43
C SER A 101 22.12 12.31 -23.48
N ALA A 102 21.99 13.51 -24.05
CA ALA A 102 21.83 14.73 -23.31
C ALA A 102 20.63 14.54 -22.38
N THR A 103 20.91 14.20 -21.13
CA THR A 103 19.97 14.28 -20.04
C THR A 103 19.57 15.74 -19.91
N SER A 104 18.46 16.10 -20.54
CA SER A 104 17.83 17.40 -20.35
C SER A 104 17.67 17.64 -18.85
N PRO A 105 18.09 18.80 -18.32
CA PRO A 105 17.93 19.12 -16.93
C PRO A 105 16.44 19.15 -16.59
N ALA A 106 16.10 18.40 -15.54
CA ALA A 106 14.76 18.08 -15.10
C ALA A 106 13.88 19.31 -14.83
N GLU A 107 12.91 19.55 -15.70
CA GLU A 107 11.66 20.19 -15.30
C GLU A 107 10.84 19.17 -14.51
N GLY A 108 10.83 19.30 -13.17
CA GLY A 108 9.90 18.58 -12.30
C GLY A 108 9.96 17.04 -12.38
N GLY A 109 11.16 16.45 -12.36
CA GLY A 109 11.40 15.02 -12.49
C GLY A 109 10.36 14.15 -11.76
N SER A 110 9.53 13.47 -12.56
CA SER A 110 8.56 12.50 -12.09
C SER A 110 9.31 11.40 -11.33
N LEU A 111 9.04 11.24 -10.04
CA LEU A 111 9.66 10.22 -9.21
C LEU A 111 9.14 8.85 -9.66
N ASP A 112 10.04 7.98 -10.13
CA ASP A 112 9.67 6.62 -10.49
C ASP A 112 9.60 5.72 -9.24
N PRO A 113 8.40 5.24 -8.82
CA PRO A 113 8.26 4.41 -7.64
C PRO A 113 9.00 3.07 -7.75
N CYS A 114 9.19 2.53 -8.97
CA CYS A 114 9.93 1.29 -9.16
C CYS A 114 11.45 1.45 -8.98
N SER A 115 11.96 2.67 -9.01
CA SER A 115 13.38 2.95 -8.75
C SER A 115 13.70 3.05 -7.25
N LEU A 116 12.68 3.28 -6.41
CA LEU A 116 12.83 3.52 -4.98
C LEU A 116 13.11 2.25 -4.17
N LEU A 117 12.68 1.08 -4.66
CA LEU A 117 12.98 -0.21 -4.05
C LEU A 117 13.60 -1.13 -5.08
N SER A 118 14.54 -1.96 -4.65
CA SER A 118 15.07 -3.02 -5.50
C SER A 118 14.21 -4.28 -5.37
N ASN A 119 14.28 -5.17 -6.37
CA ASN A 119 13.67 -6.50 -6.27
C ASN A 119 14.21 -7.30 -5.06
N ALA A 120 15.47 -7.07 -4.66
CA ALA A 120 16.05 -7.70 -3.48
C ALA A 120 15.36 -7.20 -2.19
N ASP A 121 15.16 -5.88 -2.05
CA ASP A 121 14.46 -5.30 -0.91
C ASP A 121 13.02 -5.82 -0.80
N ALA A 122 12.33 -5.91 -1.94
CA ALA A 122 10.98 -6.46 -2.01
C ALA A 122 10.95 -7.96 -1.69
N SER A 123 11.94 -8.74 -2.16
CA SER A 123 12.05 -10.17 -1.87
C SER A 123 12.29 -10.43 -0.39
N ASP A 124 13.17 -9.65 0.24
CA ASP A 124 13.46 -9.73 1.67
C ASP A 124 12.22 -9.42 2.50
N ALA A 125 11.44 -8.41 2.10
CA ALA A 125 10.19 -8.05 2.79
C ALA A 125 9.09 -9.11 2.59
N LEU A 126 8.96 -9.68 1.39
CA LEU A 126 7.94 -10.69 1.12
C LEU A 126 8.35 -12.10 1.56
N GLY A 127 9.63 -12.33 1.87
CA GLY A 127 10.17 -13.63 2.27
C GLY A 127 10.23 -14.65 1.14
N ALA A 128 10.19 -14.19 -0.12
CA ALA A 128 10.21 -15.02 -1.32
C ALA A 128 10.73 -14.20 -2.51
N THR A 129 11.27 -14.88 -3.52
CA THR A 129 11.75 -14.23 -4.75
C THR A 129 10.59 -13.52 -5.45
N VAL A 130 10.75 -12.22 -5.68
CA VAL A 130 9.76 -11.43 -6.42
C VAL A 130 9.92 -11.58 -7.93
N SER A 131 8.81 -11.53 -8.63
CA SER A 131 8.76 -11.24 -10.06
C SER A 131 9.30 -9.84 -10.34
N GLN A 132 9.62 -9.55 -11.61
CA GLN A 132 10.03 -8.22 -12.02
C GLN A 132 9.01 -7.17 -11.57
N ALA A 133 9.51 -6.03 -11.08
CA ALA A 133 8.69 -4.89 -10.69
C ALA A 133 7.77 -4.45 -11.84
N GLU A 134 6.47 -4.39 -11.57
CA GLU A 134 5.45 -4.04 -12.57
C GLU A 134 4.78 -2.71 -12.22
N ARG A 135 4.54 -1.87 -13.22
CA ARG A 135 3.60 -0.75 -13.09
C ARG A 135 2.21 -1.21 -13.53
N PRO A 136 1.21 -1.20 -12.64
CA PRO A 136 -0.14 -1.65 -12.97
C PRO A 136 -0.80 -0.78 -14.06
N SER A 137 -0.43 0.49 -14.17
CA SER A 137 -0.77 1.34 -15.31
C SER A 137 0.20 2.52 -15.43
N GLU A 138 0.31 3.12 -16.62
CA GLU A 138 1.13 4.33 -16.82
C GLU A 138 0.57 5.56 -16.08
N ALA A 139 -0.73 5.57 -15.79
CA ALA A 139 -1.39 6.64 -15.06
C ALA A 139 -1.22 6.53 -13.53
N GLN A 140 -0.82 5.37 -13.02
CA GLN A 140 -0.60 5.16 -11.60
C GLN A 140 0.87 5.35 -11.26
N PHE A 141 1.14 6.28 -10.35
CA PHE A 141 2.45 6.46 -9.73
C PHE A 141 2.68 5.38 -8.65
N ALA A 142 2.51 4.12 -9.03
CA ALA A 142 2.67 2.96 -8.16
C ALA A 142 3.52 1.88 -8.83
N CYS A 143 4.31 1.19 -8.01
CA CYS A 143 5.04 -0.01 -8.37
C CYS A 143 4.51 -1.20 -7.60
N ARG A 144 4.35 -2.34 -8.27
CA ARG A 144 3.86 -3.58 -7.69
C ARG A 144 4.92 -4.67 -7.78
N TYR A 145 5.16 -5.33 -6.66
CA TYR A 145 5.99 -6.52 -6.54
C TYR A 145 5.11 -7.69 -6.16
N THR A 146 5.31 -8.84 -6.79
CA THR A 146 4.55 -10.07 -6.51
C THR A 146 5.51 -11.21 -6.23
N ALA A 147 5.19 -12.05 -5.25
CA ALA A 147 5.95 -13.25 -4.93
C ALA A 147 5.01 -14.42 -4.62
N PRO A 148 5.38 -15.67 -4.95
CA PRO A 148 4.61 -16.84 -4.54
C PRO A 148 4.67 -17.02 -3.01
N ARG A 149 3.52 -17.27 -2.37
CA ARG A 149 3.43 -17.56 -0.92
C ARG A 149 2.40 -18.66 -0.67
N GLY A 150 2.88 -19.88 -0.42
CA GLY A 150 2.04 -21.06 -0.26
C GLY A 150 1.24 -21.35 -1.53
N GLN A 151 -0.09 -21.38 -1.42
CA GLN A 151 -0.99 -21.56 -2.57
C GLN A 151 -1.41 -20.24 -3.24
N GLY A 152 -0.93 -19.09 -2.76
CA GLY A 152 -1.32 -17.76 -3.23
C GLY A 152 -0.16 -16.89 -3.67
N LEU A 153 -0.46 -15.62 -3.93
CA LEU A 153 0.49 -14.56 -4.21
C LEU A 153 0.55 -13.60 -3.01
N ALA A 154 1.75 -13.21 -2.63
CA ALA A 154 1.99 -12.06 -1.77
C ALA A 154 2.30 -10.84 -2.64
N VAL A 155 1.70 -9.70 -2.31
CA VAL A 155 1.80 -8.46 -3.09
C VAL A 155 2.37 -7.35 -2.21
N LEU A 156 3.32 -6.59 -2.73
CA LEU A 156 3.79 -5.34 -2.14
C LEU A 156 3.54 -4.21 -3.16
N THR A 157 2.94 -3.12 -2.70
CA THR A 157 2.74 -1.92 -3.51
C THR A 157 3.45 -0.72 -2.89
N VAL A 158 4.10 0.08 -3.74
CA VAL A 158 4.71 1.35 -3.35
C VAL A 158 4.22 2.43 -4.29
N SER A 159 3.57 3.45 -3.77
CA SER A 159 3.20 4.63 -4.55
C SER A 159 3.87 5.88 -4.01
N VAL A 160 4.19 6.81 -4.92
CA VAL A 160 4.81 8.08 -4.57
C VAL A 160 4.17 9.21 -5.35
N THR A 161 3.85 10.30 -4.66
CA THR A 161 3.39 11.54 -5.27
C THR A 161 4.21 12.71 -4.73
N ARG A 162 4.40 13.72 -5.58
CA ARG A 162 5.12 14.95 -5.24
C ARG A 162 4.15 16.11 -5.25
N SER A 163 4.08 16.82 -4.13
CA SER A 163 3.34 18.06 -4.01
C SER A 163 4.16 19.24 -4.56
N PRO A 164 3.52 20.34 -4.97
CA PRO A 164 4.22 21.54 -5.47
C PRO A 164 5.07 22.22 -4.40
N SER A 165 4.74 22.04 -3.13
CA SER A 165 5.54 22.54 -2.00
C SER A 165 5.43 21.62 -0.78
N PRO A 166 6.42 21.63 0.13
CA PRO A 166 6.33 20.92 1.41
C PRO A 166 5.15 21.38 2.28
N ALA A 167 4.80 22.67 2.21
CA ALA A 167 3.66 23.21 2.95
C ALA A 167 2.34 22.61 2.45
N SER A 168 2.14 22.58 1.12
CA SER A 168 0.96 21.95 0.51
C SER A 168 0.87 20.45 0.84
N ALA A 169 2.01 19.75 0.82
CA ALA A 169 2.08 18.33 1.16
C ALA A 169 1.64 18.08 2.61
N ARG A 170 2.15 18.88 3.55
CA ARG A 170 1.80 18.80 4.97
C ARG A 170 0.34 19.08 5.23
N THR A 171 -0.21 20.14 4.61
CA THR A 171 -1.64 20.47 4.74
C THR A 171 -2.52 19.34 4.18
N GLY A 172 -2.20 18.82 3.00
CA GLY A 172 -2.95 17.71 2.39
C GLY A 172 -2.88 16.42 3.21
N PHE A 173 -1.70 16.08 3.72
CA PHE A 173 -1.50 14.91 4.58
C PHE A 173 -2.31 15.02 5.88
N GLN A 174 -2.23 16.18 6.56
CA GLN A 174 -2.97 16.41 7.81
C GLN A 174 -4.48 16.39 7.57
N SER A 175 -4.97 17.06 6.52
CA SER A 175 -6.39 17.07 6.17
C SER A 175 -6.91 15.67 5.86
N THR A 176 -6.13 14.84 5.16
CA THR A 176 -6.47 13.45 4.88
C THR A 176 -6.53 12.64 6.18
N LEU A 177 -5.54 12.78 7.06
CA LEU A 177 -5.51 12.09 8.34
C LEU A 177 -6.70 12.49 9.24
N ASP A 178 -7.04 13.77 9.30
CA ASP A 178 -8.17 14.26 10.10
C ASP A 178 -9.50 13.75 9.53
N SER A 179 -9.65 13.74 8.21
CA SER A 179 -10.81 13.17 7.54
C SER A 179 -10.96 11.66 7.83
N LEU A 180 -9.86 10.91 7.77
CA LEU A 180 -9.84 9.48 8.10
C LEU A 180 -10.23 9.24 9.56
N LYS A 181 -9.72 10.04 10.51
CA LYS A 181 -10.10 9.93 11.93
C LYS A 181 -11.57 10.29 12.17
N SER A 182 -12.12 11.23 11.42
CA SER A 182 -13.54 11.57 11.49
C SER A 182 -14.44 10.46 10.91
N GLN A 183 -14.00 9.81 9.83
CA GLN A 183 -14.76 8.72 9.19
C GLN A 183 -14.64 7.40 9.95
N PHE A 184 -13.47 7.13 10.53
CA PHE A 184 -13.17 5.92 11.28
C PHE A 184 -12.75 6.29 12.71
N PRO A 185 -13.72 6.68 13.57
CA PRO A 185 -13.41 7.07 14.93
C PRO A 185 -12.83 5.89 15.70
N GLU A 186 -11.82 6.16 16.54
CA GLU A 186 -11.10 5.16 17.34
C GLU A 186 -12.03 4.29 18.22
N SER A 187 -13.16 4.84 18.66
CA SER A 187 -14.17 4.12 19.44
C SER A 187 -14.86 2.98 18.67
N GLN A 188 -14.90 3.07 17.33
CA GLN A 188 -15.50 2.07 16.46
C GLN A 188 -14.45 1.19 15.77
N PHE A 189 -13.28 1.76 15.47
CA PHE A 189 -12.19 1.10 14.73
C PHE A 189 -10.85 1.23 15.47
N PRO A 190 -10.73 0.61 16.67
CA PRO A 190 -9.53 0.78 17.48
C PRO A 190 -8.29 0.25 16.77
N GLY A 191 -7.25 1.07 16.73
CA GLY A 191 -5.97 0.75 16.10
C GLY A 191 -5.99 0.67 14.57
N LEU A 192 -7.08 1.10 13.90
CA LEU A 192 -7.09 1.18 12.44
C LEU A 192 -6.11 2.24 11.94
N ILE A 193 -6.05 3.39 12.63
CA ILE A 193 -5.15 4.49 12.33
C ILE A 193 -4.13 4.62 13.47
N GLN A 194 -2.86 4.38 13.19
CA GLN A 194 -1.80 4.44 14.20
C GLN A 194 -0.69 5.37 13.74
N THR A 195 -0.35 6.39 14.52
CA THR A 195 0.77 7.27 14.21
C THR A 195 2.07 6.47 14.23
N ALA A 196 2.88 6.59 13.17
CA ALA A 196 4.21 6.00 13.09
C ALA A 196 5.25 7.11 13.30
N THR A 197 6.11 6.97 14.31
CA THR A 197 7.16 7.95 14.63
C THR A 197 8.51 7.50 14.08
N GLY A 198 9.43 8.43 13.79
CA GLY A 198 10.80 8.10 13.36
C GLY A 198 10.93 7.62 11.91
N ILE A 199 9.98 7.97 11.05
CA ILE A 199 10.00 7.76 9.60
C ILE A 199 9.46 9.02 8.93
N GLY A 200 10.26 9.63 8.05
CA GLY A 200 9.88 10.90 7.42
C GLY A 200 9.64 12.03 8.41
N ASP A 201 8.89 13.04 7.98
CA ASP A 201 8.43 14.15 8.81
C ASP A 201 7.15 13.80 9.57
N GLN A 202 6.24 13.07 8.91
CA GLN A 202 5.01 12.54 9.48
C GLN A 202 4.72 11.16 8.87
N ALA A 203 4.22 10.22 9.66
CA ALA A 203 3.78 8.94 9.16
C ALA A 203 2.62 8.38 9.99
N TYR A 204 1.77 7.57 9.36
CA TYR A 204 0.74 6.79 10.04
C TYR A 204 0.47 5.48 9.29
N HIS A 205 0.06 4.46 10.04
CA HIS A 205 -0.53 3.26 9.49
C HIS A 205 -2.04 3.44 9.34
N LEU A 206 -2.59 2.98 8.22
CA LEU A 206 -4.02 2.78 8.00
C LEU A 206 -4.21 1.31 7.64
N GLY A 207 -4.59 0.50 8.63
CA GLY A 207 -4.63 -0.96 8.47
C GLY A 207 -3.25 -1.54 8.13
N ASP A 208 -3.12 -2.11 6.94
CA ASP A 208 -1.90 -2.72 6.38
C ASP A 208 -1.04 -1.74 5.56
N GLN A 209 -1.47 -0.48 5.41
CA GLN A 209 -0.76 0.53 4.63
C GLN A 209 -0.01 1.49 5.53
N LEU A 210 1.25 1.76 5.21
CA LEU A 210 2.07 2.80 5.81
C LEU A 210 2.08 4.03 4.90
N HIS A 211 1.58 5.14 5.42
CA HIS A 211 1.57 6.45 4.78
C HIS A 211 2.70 7.30 5.35
N VAL A 212 3.55 7.86 4.49
CA VAL A 212 4.75 8.61 4.90
C VAL A 212 4.82 9.91 4.14
N LEU A 213 5.06 11.01 4.86
CA LEU A 213 5.37 12.32 4.32
C LEU A 213 6.82 12.68 4.63
N ARG A 214 7.57 13.13 3.61
CA ARG A 214 8.91 13.73 3.77
C ARG A 214 9.08 14.91 2.82
N GLY A 215 9.21 16.12 3.36
CA GLY A 215 9.27 17.35 2.57
C GLY A 215 8.01 17.48 1.69
N ALA A 216 8.20 17.52 0.37
CA ALA A 216 7.12 17.58 -0.60
C ALA A 216 6.68 16.20 -1.14
N VAL A 217 7.28 15.11 -0.66
CA VAL A 217 7.04 13.75 -1.16
C VAL A 217 6.13 13.00 -0.21
N TYR A 218 5.04 12.47 -0.76
CA TYR A 218 4.13 11.56 -0.08
C TYR A 218 4.29 10.15 -0.66
N MET A 219 4.42 9.16 0.21
CA MET A 219 4.65 7.76 -0.13
C MET A 219 3.66 6.87 0.60
N VAL A 220 3.15 5.86 -0.10
CA VAL A 220 2.33 4.81 0.51
C VAL A 220 2.98 3.46 0.22
N ILE A 221 3.18 2.66 1.26
CA ILE A 221 3.64 1.28 1.18
C ILE A 221 2.55 0.38 1.73
N GLY A 222 2.08 -0.59 0.96
CA GLY A 222 1.02 -1.51 1.39
C GLY A 222 1.16 -2.92 0.86
N GLY A 223 0.24 -3.78 1.25
CA GLY A 223 0.18 -5.18 0.84
C GLY A 223 0.59 -6.15 1.94
N ASP A 224 1.12 -7.31 1.55
CA ASP A 224 1.36 -8.47 2.42
C ASP A 224 2.69 -8.40 3.20
N VAL A 225 2.97 -7.21 3.77
CA VAL A 225 4.16 -6.91 4.59
C VAL A 225 3.75 -6.52 6.01
N SER A 226 4.60 -6.85 6.99
CA SER A 226 4.37 -6.42 8.38
C SER A 226 4.62 -4.92 8.55
N PRO A 227 4.06 -4.27 9.59
CA PRO A 227 4.32 -2.86 9.89
C PRO A 227 5.83 -2.53 9.98
N GLU A 228 6.62 -3.41 10.59
CA GLU A 228 8.07 -3.24 10.70
C GLU A 228 8.79 -3.38 9.35
N GLN A 229 8.34 -4.29 8.49
CA GLN A 229 8.86 -4.41 7.13
C GLN A 229 8.52 -3.16 6.30
N ALA A 230 7.28 -2.69 6.37
CA ALA A 230 6.86 -1.46 5.70
C ALA A 230 7.70 -0.25 6.15
N ARG A 231 7.98 -0.15 7.46
CA ARG A 231 8.87 0.86 8.04
C ARG A 231 10.30 0.78 7.49
N SER A 232 10.88 -0.41 7.48
CA SER A 232 12.23 -0.64 6.94
C SER A 232 12.31 -0.27 5.45
N LEU A 233 11.31 -0.68 4.66
CA LEU A 233 11.20 -0.34 3.24
C LEU A 233 11.06 1.17 3.04
N ALA A 234 10.22 1.85 3.83
CA ALA A 234 10.08 3.29 3.77
C ALA A 234 11.42 3.99 4.04
N GLN A 235 12.16 3.57 5.06
CA GLN A 235 13.47 4.15 5.36
C GLN A 235 14.47 3.95 4.21
N LYS A 236 14.52 2.77 3.60
CA LYS A 236 15.34 2.50 2.41
C LYS A 236 14.95 3.38 1.23
N ALA A 237 13.66 3.47 0.91
CA ALA A 237 13.14 4.29 -0.17
C ALA A 237 13.44 5.79 0.06
N LEU A 238 13.20 6.28 1.28
CA LEU A 238 13.52 7.64 1.69
C LEU A 238 15.01 7.96 1.61
N GLY A 239 15.90 6.98 1.82
CA GLY A 239 17.35 7.16 1.66
C GLY A 239 17.78 7.39 0.21
N ARG A 240 17.00 6.92 -0.77
CA ARG A 240 17.25 7.08 -2.21
C ARG A 240 16.65 8.36 -2.80
N LEU A 241 15.80 9.05 -2.04
CA LEU A 241 15.18 10.30 -2.44
C LEU A 241 16.05 11.54 -2.15
N ASN A 242 17.17 11.36 -1.45
CA ASN A 242 18.10 12.44 -1.11
C ASN A 242 19.07 12.75 -2.24
#